data_AF-A0A955YD29-F1
#
_entry.id   AF-A0A955YD29-F1
#
_cell.length_a   1.000
_cell.length_b   1.000
_cell.length_c   1.000
_cell.angle_alpha   90.00
_cell.angle_beta   90.00
_cell.angle_gamma   90.00
#
_symmetry.space_group_name_H-M   'P 1'
#
loop_
_entity.id
_entity.type
_entity.pdbx_description
1 polymer ?
#
loop_
_entity_poly.entity_id
_entity_poly.type
_entity_poly.pdbx_seq_one_letter_code
_entity_poly.pdbx_strand_id
1 'polypeptide(L)'
;SVLWGRRTTCLPKYMEQLAYYLTAWRRGRYYRTYPAYVEDEVREALARPDDFARGPLTLGARGTERDDGPAFVVEDGNYVSARWPGDAYAFARRFAARLDPARASVQA
;
A
#
# COMPACT_ATOMS: atom_id res chain seq x y z
N SER A 1 8.84 -10.22 -11.30
CA SER A 1 7.74 -9.30 -10.95
C SER A 1 8.11 -7.88 -11.37
N VAL A 2 7.14 -7.01 -11.67
CA VAL A 2 7.38 -5.56 -11.89
C VAL A 2 7.80 -4.82 -10.61
N LEU A 3 7.61 -5.46 -9.45
CA LEU A 3 8.05 -4.97 -8.14
C LEU A 3 9.50 -5.37 -7.82
N TRP A 4 10.14 -6.20 -8.65
CA TRP A 4 11.49 -6.66 -8.37
C TRP A 4 12.48 -5.48 -8.38
N GLY A 5 13.21 -5.29 -7.28
CA GLY A 5 14.13 -4.17 -7.10
C GLY A 5 13.45 -2.82 -6.79
N ARG A 6 12.15 -2.81 -6.48
CA ARG A 6 11.40 -1.61 -6.08
C ARG A 6 11.08 -1.63 -4.59
N ARG A 7 11.12 -0.46 -3.97
CA ARG A 7 10.52 -0.24 -2.64
C ARG A 7 9.01 -0.12 -2.77
N THR A 8 8.28 -0.87 -1.95
CA THR A 8 6.81 -0.93 -2.04
C THR A 8 6.15 -1.03 -0.69
N THR A 9 4.84 -0.80 -0.67
CA THR A 9 3.93 -1.18 0.40
C THR A 9 2.66 -1.80 -0.18
N CYS A 10 1.91 -2.51 0.64
CA CYS A 10 0.58 -3.02 0.31
C CYS A 10 -0.25 -3.07 1.59
N LEU A 11 -1.46 -3.63 1.52
CA LEU A 11 -2.25 -3.90 2.72
C LEU A 11 -1.44 -4.81 3.66
N PRO A 12 -1.08 -4.34 4.88
CA PRO A 12 -0.31 -5.14 5.80
C PRO A 12 -1.13 -6.31 6.31
N LYS A 13 -0.45 -7.43 6.57
CA LYS A 13 -1.04 -8.69 7.02
C LYS A 13 -1.93 -8.52 8.26
N TYR A 14 -1.50 -7.68 9.22
CA TYR A 14 -2.28 -7.42 10.43
C TYR A 14 -3.62 -6.74 10.15
N MET A 15 -3.70 -5.86 9.15
CA MET A 15 -4.95 -5.21 8.77
C MET A 15 -5.89 -6.19 8.08
N GLU A 16 -5.35 -7.03 7.21
CA GLU A 16 -6.10 -8.08 6.52
C GLU A 16 -6.67 -9.10 7.53
N GLN A 17 -5.85 -9.52 8.50
CA GLN A 17 -6.27 -10.38 9.59
C GLN A 17 -7.38 -9.73 10.44
N LEU A 18 -7.21 -8.46 10.84
CA LEU A 18 -8.21 -7.75 11.63
C LEU A 18 -9.56 -7.66 10.89
N ALA A 19 -9.54 -7.27 9.61
CA ALA A 19 -10.74 -7.20 8.79
C ALA A 19 -11.42 -8.56 8.64
N TYR A 20 -10.64 -9.62 8.47
CA TYR A 20 -11.15 -10.99 8.41
C TYR A 20 -11.82 -11.39 9.71
N TYR A 21 -11.15 -11.26 10.86
CA TYR A 21 -11.74 -11.66 12.15
C TYR A 21 -13.00 -10.86 12.51
N LEU A 22 -13.08 -9.58 12.13
CA LEU A 22 -14.27 -8.76 12.35
C LEU A 22 -15.48 -9.18 11.49
N THR A 23 -15.24 -9.80 10.33
CA THR A 23 -16.30 -10.09 9.36
C THR A 23 -16.58 -11.59 9.16
N ALA A 24 -15.65 -12.47 9.55
CA ALA A 24 -15.71 -13.91 9.27
C ALA A 24 -16.94 -14.59 9.87
N TRP A 25 -17.41 -14.16 11.04
CA TRP A 25 -18.63 -14.70 11.66
C TRP A 25 -19.89 -14.46 10.81
N ARG A 26 -19.93 -13.37 10.03
CA ARG A 26 -21.06 -13.00 9.18
C ARG A 26 -20.87 -13.35 7.72
N ARG A 27 -19.63 -13.33 7.24
CA ARG A 27 -19.28 -13.44 5.82
C ARG A 27 -18.48 -14.71 5.50
N GLY A 28 -18.21 -15.55 6.50
CA GLY A 28 -17.38 -16.74 6.34
C GLY A 28 -16.04 -16.40 5.71
N ARG A 29 -15.72 -17.08 4.61
CA ARG A 29 -14.49 -16.88 3.82
C ARG A 29 -14.67 -15.97 2.61
N TYR A 30 -15.79 -15.25 2.50
CA TYR A 30 -16.15 -14.50 1.29
C TYR A 30 -15.06 -13.53 0.81
N TYR A 31 -14.37 -12.84 1.72
CA TYR A 31 -13.28 -11.91 1.38
C TYR A 31 -11.89 -12.57 1.34
N ARG A 32 -11.79 -13.87 1.59
CA ARG A 32 -10.52 -14.62 1.56
C ARG A 32 -10.55 -15.64 0.43
N THR A 33 -10.42 -15.14 -0.78
CA THR A 33 -10.44 -15.92 -2.03
C THR A 33 -9.21 -16.83 -2.14
N TYR A 34 -8.06 -16.38 -1.64
CA TYR A 34 -6.80 -17.14 -1.64
C TYR A 34 -6.28 -17.35 -0.21
N PRO A 35 -5.50 -18.43 0.05
CA PRO A 35 -4.94 -18.67 1.37
C PRO A 35 -3.81 -17.70 1.73
N ALA A 36 -3.09 -17.20 0.72
CA ALA A 36 -1.98 -16.26 0.87
C ALA A 36 -2.47 -14.86 1.27
N TYR A 37 -1.70 -14.20 2.13
CA TYR A 37 -1.88 -12.78 2.44
C TYR A 37 -1.12 -11.95 1.41
N VAL A 38 -1.67 -10.78 1.06
CA VAL A 38 -1.04 -9.95 0.02
C VAL A 38 0.37 -9.49 0.40
N GLU A 39 0.63 -9.24 1.69
CA GLU A 39 1.97 -8.90 2.17
C GLU A 39 2.99 -10.02 1.93
N ASP A 40 2.59 -11.29 2.11
CA ASP A 40 3.49 -12.43 1.91
C ASP A 40 3.82 -12.56 0.41
N GLU A 41 2.82 -12.49 -0.46
CA GLU A 41 2.99 -12.56 -1.92
C GLU A 41 3.84 -11.40 -2.46
N VAL A 42 3.61 -10.18 -1.96
CA VAL A 42 4.39 -9.00 -2.35
C VAL A 42 5.85 -9.18 -1.92
N ARG A 43 6.12 -9.62 -0.68
CA ARG A 43 7.49 -9.83 -0.20
C ARG A 43 8.24 -10.88 -1.01
N GLU A 44 7.59 -11.96 -1.40
CA GLU A 44 8.18 -13.00 -2.27
C GLU A 44 8.53 -12.46 -3.66
N ALA A 45 7.81 -11.45 -4.13
CA ALA A 45 8.03 -10.82 -5.43
C ALA A 45 9.13 -9.75 -5.46
N LEU A 46 9.71 -9.38 -4.29
CA LEU A 46 10.75 -8.36 -4.15
C LEU A 46 12.16 -8.92 -4.29
N ALA A 47 13.11 -8.06 -4.67
CA ALA A 47 14.52 -8.44 -4.72
C ALA A 47 15.08 -8.72 -3.31
N ARG A 48 14.66 -7.92 -2.32
CA ARG A 48 14.93 -8.14 -0.90
C ARG A 48 13.62 -8.00 -0.11
N PRO A 49 13.33 -8.89 0.86
CA PRO A 49 12.16 -8.73 1.73
C PRO A 49 12.11 -7.39 2.48
N ASP A 50 13.27 -6.76 2.69
CA ASP A 50 13.42 -5.45 3.33
C ASP A 50 12.98 -4.26 2.45
N ASP A 51 12.80 -4.48 1.14
CA ASP A 51 12.27 -3.46 0.23
C ASP A 51 10.76 -3.21 0.50
N PHE A 52 10.13 -4.05 1.33
CA PHE A 52 8.77 -3.86 1.80
C PHE A 52 8.70 -2.90 3.00
N ALA A 53 8.06 -1.75 2.80
CA ALA A 53 7.80 -0.78 3.85
C ALA A 53 6.36 -0.91 4.37
N ARG A 54 6.19 -1.56 5.52
CA ARG A 54 4.87 -1.72 6.17
C ARG A 54 4.22 -0.39 6.60
N GLY A 55 5.04 0.60 6.92
CA GLY A 55 4.60 1.85 7.55
C GLY A 55 4.23 1.69 9.04
N PRO A 56 3.78 2.76 9.71
CA PRO A 56 3.43 2.73 11.13
C PRO A 56 2.20 1.83 11.39
N LEU A 57 2.08 1.33 12.64
CA LEU A 57 0.84 0.67 13.07
C LEU A 57 -0.28 1.71 13.14
N THR A 58 -1.40 1.43 12.48
CA THR A 58 -2.62 2.25 12.58
C THR A 58 -3.83 1.32 12.68
N LEU A 59 -4.77 1.67 13.56
CA LEU A 59 -6.01 0.92 13.77
C LEU A 59 -7.22 1.62 13.15
N GLY A 60 -7.06 2.85 12.63
CA GLY A 60 -8.17 3.59 12.04
C GLY A 60 -7.90 5.06 11.74
N ALA A 61 -6.78 5.63 12.19
CA ALA A 61 -6.39 6.98 11.79
C ALA A 61 -6.13 7.01 10.28
N ARG A 62 -6.88 7.84 9.55
CA ARG A 62 -6.91 7.93 8.09
C ARG A 62 -6.56 9.33 7.61
N GLY A 63 -5.84 9.40 6.50
CA GLY A 63 -5.67 10.64 5.75
C GLY A 63 -7.01 11.13 5.20
N THR A 64 -7.08 12.44 5.02
CA THR A 64 -8.22 13.15 4.44
C THR A 64 -7.75 14.01 3.27
N GLU A 65 -8.70 14.66 2.62
CA GLU A 65 -8.39 15.65 1.58
C GLU A 65 -7.43 16.73 2.09
N ARG A 66 -7.55 17.14 3.36
CA ARG A 66 -6.84 18.28 3.94
C ARG A 66 -5.72 17.91 4.91
N ASP A 67 -5.63 16.66 5.32
CA ASP A 67 -4.63 16.18 6.29
C ASP A 67 -4.10 14.81 5.88
N ASP A 68 -2.81 14.76 5.56
CA ASP A 68 -2.09 13.53 5.21
C ASP A 68 -1.35 12.91 6.38
N GLY A 69 -1.38 13.49 7.59
CA GLY A 69 -0.60 13.04 8.74
C GLY A 69 -0.72 11.54 9.04
N PRO A 70 -1.92 10.94 9.02
CA PRO A 70 -2.08 9.49 9.24
C PRO A 70 -1.79 8.61 8.01
N ALA A 71 -1.65 9.22 6.83
CA ALA A 71 -1.45 8.49 5.59
C ALA A 71 -0.01 7.97 5.46
N PHE A 72 0.17 6.88 4.71
CA PHE A 72 1.47 6.33 4.40
C PHE A 72 1.52 5.91 2.93
N VAL A 73 2.47 6.49 2.21
CA VAL A 73 2.69 6.26 0.78
C VAL A 73 4.17 5.99 0.57
N VAL A 74 4.47 4.98 -0.26
CA VAL A 74 5.84 4.67 -0.69
C VAL A 74 6.01 5.13 -2.14
N GLU A 75 7.14 5.76 -2.40
CA GLU A 75 7.53 6.35 -3.67
C GLU A 75 8.90 5.80 -4.09
N ASP A 76 8.97 5.22 -5.29
CA ASP A 76 10.21 4.70 -5.88
C ASP A 76 10.24 5.04 -7.38
N GLY A 77 10.92 6.13 -7.74
CA GLY A 77 10.91 6.65 -9.11
C GLY A 77 9.48 6.94 -9.58
N ASN A 78 9.09 6.31 -10.69
CA ASN A 78 7.75 6.38 -11.27
C ASN A 78 6.70 5.47 -10.60
N TYR A 79 7.11 4.65 -9.63
CA TYR A 79 6.23 3.77 -8.88
C TYR A 79 5.74 4.45 -7.58
N VAL A 80 4.46 4.25 -7.27
CA VAL A 80 3.82 4.71 -6.03
C VAL A 80 2.88 3.64 -5.50
N SER A 81 2.88 3.44 -4.18
CA SER A 81 2.05 2.43 -3.50
C SER A 81 1.55 2.93 -2.15
N ALA A 82 0.45 2.35 -1.68
CA ALA A 82 -0.22 2.69 -0.43
C ALA A 82 -0.89 1.44 0.16
N ARG A 83 -1.32 1.51 1.43
CA ARG A 83 -1.70 0.30 2.19
C ARG A 83 -3.21 0.01 2.14
N TRP A 84 -4.04 1.02 2.33
CA TRP A 84 -5.49 0.86 2.57
C TRP A 84 -6.25 2.15 2.24
N PRO A 85 -7.61 2.16 2.26
CA PRO A 85 -8.41 3.32 1.89
C PRO A 85 -8.07 4.61 2.64
N GLY A 86 -7.53 4.53 3.87
CA GLY A 86 -7.10 5.71 4.62
C GLY A 86 -5.90 6.45 4.02
N ASP A 87 -5.17 5.85 3.09
CA ASP A 87 -4.03 6.49 2.42
C ASP A 87 -4.42 7.11 1.05
N ALA A 88 -5.70 7.03 0.65
CA ALA A 88 -6.13 7.30 -0.73
C ALA A 88 -5.89 8.73 -1.22
N TYR A 89 -6.15 9.74 -0.38
CA TYR A 89 -5.93 11.15 -0.75
C TYR A 89 -4.45 11.46 -0.98
N ALA A 90 -3.59 11.02 -0.05
CA ALA A 90 -2.14 11.13 -0.19
C ALA A 90 -1.65 10.42 -1.45
N PHE A 91 -2.08 9.17 -1.65
CA PHE A 91 -1.73 8.36 -2.82
C PHE A 91 -2.10 9.06 -4.12
N ALA A 92 -3.34 9.55 -4.24
CA ALA A 92 -3.82 10.21 -5.44
C ALA A 92 -3.01 11.47 -5.77
N ARG A 93 -2.67 12.28 -4.75
CA ARG A 93 -1.79 13.45 -4.93
C ARG A 93 -0.39 13.06 -5.41
N ARG A 94 0.23 12.05 -4.79
CA ARG A 94 1.59 11.60 -5.17
C ARG A 94 1.63 10.93 -6.55
N PHE A 95 0.54 10.27 -6.94
CA PHE A 95 0.36 9.72 -8.27
C PHE A 95 0.21 10.84 -9.31
N ALA A 96 -0.70 11.79 -9.09
CA ALA A 96 -0.92 12.92 -10.00
C ALA A 96 0.37 13.74 -10.21
N ALA A 97 1.14 13.98 -9.16
CA ALA A 97 2.42 14.68 -9.24
C ALA A 97 3.50 13.97 -10.08
N ARG A 98 3.35 12.67 -10.37
CA ARG A 98 4.27 11.93 -11.27
C ARG A 98 3.90 12.01 -12.73
N LEU A 99 2.64 12.36 -13.01
CA LEU A 99 2.16 12.56 -14.37
C LEU A 99 2.49 13.95 -14.89
N ASP A 100 3.00 14.84 -14.02
CA ASP A 100 3.40 16.19 -14.40
C ASP A 100 4.59 16.14 -15.39
N PRO A 101 4.41 16.62 -16.64
CA PRO A 101 5.46 16.60 -17.66
C PRO A 101 6.72 17.37 -17.23
N ALA A 102 6.61 18.35 -16.33
CA ALA A 102 7.77 19.09 -15.84
C ALA A 102 8.76 18.18 -15.08
N ARG A 103 8.29 17.14 -14.39
CA ARG A 103 9.15 16.15 -13.70
C ARG A 103 9.72 15.08 -14.62
N ALA A 104 9.04 14.74 -15.71
CA ALA A 104 9.51 13.74 -16.66
C ALA A 104 10.83 14.13 -17.35
N SER A 105 11.07 15.44 -17.54
CA SER A 105 12.28 15.98 -18.16
C SER A 105 13.54 15.95 -17.28
N VAL A 106 13.40 15.79 -15.96
CA VAL A 106 14.52 15.80 -14.99
C VAL A 106 15.04 14.39 -14.69
N GLN A 107 14.29 13.35 -15.06
CA GLN A 107 14.64 11.94 -14.81
C GLN A 107 15.11 11.17 -16.05
N ALA A 108 15.23 11.84 -17.21
CA ALA A 108 15.75 11.29 -18.46
C ALA A 108 17.22 11.68 -18.67
#